data_AF-A0A1M4XRW5-F1
#
_entry.id   AF-A0A1M4XRW5-F1
#
_cell.length_a   1.000
_cell.length_b   1.000
_cell.length_c   1.000
_cell.angle_alpha   90.00
_cell.angle_beta   90.00
_cell.angle_gamma   90.00
#
_symmetry.space_group_name_H-M   'P 1'
#
loop_
_entity.id
_entity.type
_entity.pdbx_description
1 polymer ?
#
loop_
_entity_poly.entity_id
_entity_poly.type
_entity_poly.pdbx_seq_one_letter_code
_entity_poly.pdbx_strand_id
1 'polypeptide(L)'
;MFRSSRNVFVLDNLKDKLFSITSDAFNSLDMNKLFNFLISFYSHKPNKNSPYDPTSLLRLFFLLNSIFSEDAFTSSRDILSVVPPEYLQLCGFRDSVPCYTTYFYFKRRIGLSNLLCLLNSFKLALAKSYLNRFSFIFKKLGFIVLSVDSQPILVDGNVPKGVIHSHNKFYNKKLGIRFHHVDIVFPFYFNLFSVFRPANYHDNTIFQNLIFDNIKSFIRFCSSKGFYVFFTLDKGYDSFSVFIILFLLVLYPLFL
;
A
#
# COMPACT_ATOMS: atom_id res chain seq x y z
N MET A 1 -21.63 -16.15 10.79
CA MET A 1 -20.48 -17.00 10.40
C MET A 1 -20.04 -16.61 8.99
N PHE A 2 -18.76 -16.33 8.76
CA PHE A 2 -18.22 -15.97 7.44
C PHE A 2 -17.82 -17.23 6.66
N ARG A 3 -17.81 -17.15 5.32
CA ARG A 3 -17.40 -18.25 4.41
C ARG A 3 -15.89 -18.52 4.38
N SER A 4 -15.09 -17.60 4.92
CA SER A 4 -13.63 -17.66 4.93
C SER A 4 -13.09 -17.38 6.33
N SER A 5 -11.86 -17.82 6.56
CA SER A 5 -11.20 -17.66 7.87
C SER A 5 -10.44 -16.35 7.97
N ARG A 6 -10.46 -15.74 9.16
CA ARG A 6 -9.55 -14.64 9.51
C ARG A 6 -8.10 -15.10 9.67
N ASN A 7 -7.90 -16.37 10.00
CA ASN A 7 -6.56 -16.92 10.21
C ASN A 7 -5.82 -16.99 8.86
N VAL A 8 -4.57 -16.53 8.84
CA VAL A 8 -3.63 -16.80 7.75
C VAL A 8 -3.19 -18.25 7.94
N PHE A 9 -3.40 -19.10 6.93
CA PHE A 9 -2.86 -20.45 6.97
C PHE A 9 -1.45 -20.40 6.42
N VAL A 10 -0.46 -20.55 7.31
CA VAL A 10 0.93 -20.71 6.91
C VAL A 10 1.07 -22.13 6.38
N LEU A 11 1.47 -22.26 5.11
CA LEU A 11 1.89 -23.54 4.55
C LEU A 11 3.38 -23.68 4.82
N ASP A 12 3.75 -24.55 5.76
CA ASP A 12 5.12 -24.72 6.26
C ASP A 12 6.12 -25.29 5.22
N ASN A 13 5.69 -25.54 3.97
CA ASN A 13 6.48 -26.30 3.00
C ASN A 13 6.58 -25.71 1.58
N LEU A 14 6.41 -24.39 1.43
CA LEU A 14 6.64 -23.73 0.14
C LEU A 14 8.08 -23.19 0.02
N LYS A 15 8.82 -23.65 -1.00
CA LYS A 15 10.13 -23.10 -1.39
C LYS A 15 10.04 -21.68 -1.98
N ASP A 16 8.84 -21.13 -2.10
CA ASP A 16 8.59 -19.81 -2.65
C ASP A 16 8.93 -18.70 -1.63
N LYS A 17 9.99 -17.93 -1.95
CA LYS A 17 10.43 -16.82 -1.10
C LYS A 17 9.42 -15.68 -1.05
N LEU A 18 8.75 -15.40 -2.17
CA LEU A 18 7.75 -14.33 -2.27
C LEU A 18 6.52 -14.69 -1.45
N PHE A 19 6.11 -15.95 -1.43
CA PHE A 19 5.04 -16.45 -0.59
C PHE A 19 5.36 -16.20 0.89
N SER A 20 6.55 -16.57 1.37
CA SER A 20 6.92 -16.34 2.78
C SER A 20 6.92 -14.85 3.13
N ILE A 21 7.49 -14.00 2.26
CA ILE A 21 7.52 -12.54 2.48
C ILE A 21 6.10 -11.96 2.55
N THR A 22 5.20 -12.45 1.70
CA THR A 22 3.79 -12.06 1.67
C THR A 22 3.06 -12.50 2.94
N SER A 23 3.32 -13.73 3.40
CA SER A 23 2.80 -14.26 4.66
C SER A 23 3.27 -13.43 5.86
N ASP A 24 4.57 -13.14 5.95
CA ASP A 24 5.15 -12.29 7.00
C ASP A 24 4.51 -10.90 6.99
N ALA A 25 4.27 -10.34 5.81
CA ALA A 25 3.61 -9.04 5.65
C ALA A 25 2.17 -9.08 6.19
N PHE A 26 1.38 -10.10 5.87
CA PHE A 26 0.03 -10.25 6.43
C PHE A 26 0.05 -10.43 7.94
N ASN A 27 0.98 -11.22 8.48
CA ASN A 27 1.10 -11.45 9.92
C ASN A 27 1.51 -10.19 10.70
N SER A 28 2.15 -9.22 10.03
CA SER A 28 2.52 -7.95 10.66
C SER A 28 1.36 -6.93 10.75
N LEU A 29 0.25 -7.17 10.05
CA LEU A 29 -0.92 -6.30 10.08
C LEU A 29 -1.86 -6.67 11.23
N ASP A 30 -2.44 -5.67 11.89
CA ASP A 30 -3.50 -5.87 12.88
C ASP A 30 -4.84 -6.19 12.18
N MET A 31 -5.03 -7.46 11.86
CA MET A 31 -6.21 -7.96 11.17
C MET A 31 -7.51 -7.76 11.97
N ASN A 32 -7.44 -7.68 13.31
CA ASN A 32 -8.62 -7.43 14.14
C ASN A 32 -9.10 -5.98 14.00
N LYS A 33 -8.17 -5.02 14.07
CA LYS A 33 -8.47 -3.61 13.81
C LYS A 33 -8.98 -3.40 12.39
N LEU A 34 -8.35 -4.04 11.40
CA LEU A 34 -8.79 -4.00 10.01
C LEU A 34 -10.19 -4.60 9.84
N PHE A 35 -10.49 -5.73 10.48
CA PHE A 35 -11.82 -6.32 10.46
C PHE A 35 -12.87 -5.35 10.98
N ASN A 36 -12.63 -4.72 12.14
CA ASN A 36 -13.56 -3.76 12.75
C ASN A 36 -13.77 -2.51 11.88
N PHE A 37 -12.71 -2.03 11.23
CA PHE A 37 -12.84 -0.95 10.25
C PHE A 37 -13.70 -1.39 9.05
N LEU A 38 -13.41 -2.54 8.45
CA LEU A 38 -14.09 -2.99 7.24
C LEU A 38 -15.56 -3.34 7.48
N ILE A 39 -15.89 -3.95 8.63
CA ILE A 39 -17.27 -4.37 8.92
C ILE A 39 -18.21 -3.16 9.04
N SER A 40 -17.69 -1.98 9.42
CA SER A 40 -18.47 -0.73 9.48
C SER A 40 -19.08 -0.32 8.13
N PHE A 41 -18.51 -0.78 7.01
CA PHE A 41 -19.04 -0.52 5.67
C PHE A 41 -20.16 -1.50 5.26
N TYR A 42 -20.40 -2.55 6.02
CA TYR A 42 -21.43 -3.55 5.73
C TYR A 42 -22.72 -3.21 6.46
N SER A 43 -23.82 -3.14 5.72
CA SER A 43 -25.15 -2.95 6.33
C SER A 43 -25.52 -4.16 7.19
N HIS A 44 -26.10 -3.94 8.37
CA HIS A 44 -26.64 -5.00 9.25
C HIS A 44 -27.82 -5.78 8.66
N LYS A 45 -28.17 -5.58 7.39
CA LYS A 45 -29.28 -6.29 6.76
C LYS A 45 -28.90 -7.77 6.57
N PRO A 46 -29.77 -8.70 7.01
CA PRO A 46 -29.52 -10.13 6.82
C PRO A 46 -29.46 -10.42 5.33
N ASN A 47 -28.31 -10.95 4.88
CA ASN A 47 -28.13 -11.39 3.52
C ASN A 47 -28.52 -12.88 3.43
N LYS A 48 -29.15 -13.30 2.32
CA LYS A 48 -29.54 -14.71 2.11
C LYS A 48 -28.33 -15.66 2.12
N ASN A 49 -27.15 -15.13 1.81
CA ASN A 49 -25.89 -15.85 1.76
C ASN A 49 -24.95 -15.40 2.89
N SER A 50 -24.24 -16.35 3.51
CA SER A 50 -23.12 -16.03 4.39
C SER A 50 -22.09 -15.18 3.65
N PRO A 51 -21.70 -14.00 4.16
CA PRO A 51 -20.69 -13.18 3.51
C PRO A 51 -19.29 -13.81 3.64
N TYR A 52 -18.36 -13.45 2.76
CA TYR A 52 -16.94 -13.66 3.00
C TYR A 52 -16.46 -12.75 4.12
N ASP A 53 -15.42 -13.18 4.84
CA ASP A 53 -14.79 -12.29 5.81
C ASP A 53 -14.14 -11.11 5.04
N PRO A 54 -14.44 -9.86 5.40
CA PRO A 54 -13.94 -8.70 4.68
C PRO A 54 -12.40 -8.60 4.68
N THR A 55 -11.71 -9.13 5.70
CA THR A 55 -10.24 -9.20 5.72
C THR A 55 -9.69 -10.22 4.74
N SER A 56 -10.46 -11.26 4.39
CA SER A 56 -10.09 -12.21 3.33
C SER A 56 -10.11 -11.54 1.96
N LEU A 57 -11.17 -10.76 1.69
CA LEU A 57 -11.28 -9.98 0.45
C LEU A 57 -10.25 -8.83 0.41
N LEU A 58 -9.90 -8.25 1.55
CA LEU A 58 -8.84 -7.25 1.64
C LEU A 58 -7.47 -7.85 1.31
N ARG A 59 -7.13 -9.02 1.87
CA ARG A 59 -5.88 -9.73 1.55
C ARG A 59 -5.83 -10.08 0.06
N LEU A 60 -6.95 -10.50 -0.53
CA LEU A 60 -7.02 -10.73 -1.99
C LEU A 60 -6.75 -9.46 -2.78
N PHE A 61 -7.33 -8.33 -2.35
CA PHE A 61 -7.07 -7.03 -2.96
C PHE A 61 -5.56 -6.68 -2.90
N PHE A 62 -4.90 -6.92 -1.77
CA PHE A 62 -3.46 -6.72 -1.63
C PHE A 62 -2.63 -7.59 -2.57
N LEU A 63 -2.94 -8.88 -2.69
CA LEU A 63 -2.25 -9.78 -3.61
C LEU A 63 -2.37 -9.33 -5.06
N LEU A 64 -3.59 -9.03 -5.50
CA LEU A 64 -3.85 -8.63 -6.88
C LEU A 64 -3.13 -7.32 -7.23
N ASN A 65 -3.11 -6.34 -6.32
CA ASN A 65 -2.55 -5.00 -6.62
C ASN A 65 -1.03 -4.90 -6.39
N SER A 66 -0.44 -5.71 -5.51
CA SER A 66 0.98 -5.58 -5.13
C SER A 66 1.86 -6.78 -5.51
N ILE A 67 1.29 -7.97 -5.69
CA ILE A 67 2.06 -9.20 -5.95
C ILE A 67 1.88 -9.67 -7.39
N PHE A 68 0.65 -9.72 -7.87
CA PHE A 68 0.34 -10.23 -9.22
C PHE A 68 0.13 -9.12 -10.25
N SER A 69 -0.07 -7.86 -9.82
CA SER A 69 -0.35 -6.71 -10.70
C SER A 69 -1.54 -6.95 -11.65
N GLU A 70 -2.58 -7.59 -11.12
CA GLU A 70 -3.78 -8.01 -11.85
C GLU A 70 -4.97 -7.15 -11.42
N ASP A 71 -4.90 -5.86 -11.81
CA ASP A 71 -5.90 -4.83 -11.47
C ASP A 71 -7.29 -5.13 -12.07
N ALA A 72 -7.29 -5.91 -13.14
CA ALA A 72 -8.44 -6.30 -13.93
C ALA A 72 -8.65 -7.81 -13.89
N PHE A 73 -8.81 -8.39 -12.70
CA PHE A 73 -9.65 -9.58 -12.58
C PHE A 73 -10.99 -9.26 -13.25
N THR A 74 -11.15 -9.66 -14.52
CA THR A 74 -12.32 -9.35 -15.34
C THR A 74 -13.39 -10.39 -15.06
N SER A 75 -14.65 -10.07 -15.34
CA SER A 75 -15.76 -11.03 -15.24
C SER A 75 -15.57 -12.32 -16.06
N SER A 76 -14.57 -12.34 -16.97
CA SER A 76 -14.29 -13.44 -17.91
C SER A 76 -13.27 -14.47 -17.41
N ARG A 77 -12.54 -14.19 -16.31
CA ARG A 77 -11.51 -15.09 -15.78
C ARG A 77 -11.87 -15.58 -14.39
N ASP A 78 -11.53 -16.83 -14.08
CA ASP A 78 -11.64 -17.37 -12.72
C ASP A 78 -10.41 -16.96 -11.90
N ILE A 79 -10.59 -16.73 -10.59
CA ILE A 79 -9.53 -16.21 -9.72
C ILE A 79 -8.36 -17.19 -9.62
N LEU A 80 -8.66 -18.48 -9.74
CA LEU A 80 -7.66 -19.55 -9.80
C LEU A 80 -6.75 -19.48 -11.02
N SER A 81 -7.16 -18.79 -12.09
CA SER A 81 -6.31 -18.57 -13.28
C SER A 81 -5.29 -17.43 -13.10
N VAL A 82 -5.44 -16.65 -12.02
CA VAL A 82 -4.67 -15.42 -11.78
C VAL A 82 -3.86 -15.52 -10.50
N VAL A 83 -4.44 -16.08 -9.44
CA VAL A 83 -3.81 -16.22 -8.13
C VAL A 83 -3.65 -17.70 -7.82
N PRO A 84 -2.42 -18.20 -7.59
CA PRO A 84 -2.18 -19.58 -7.22
C PRO A 84 -2.96 -19.98 -5.95
N PRO A 85 -3.46 -21.22 -5.84
CA PRO A 85 -4.26 -21.69 -4.71
C PRO A 85 -3.60 -21.45 -3.35
N GLU A 86 -2.28 -21.58 -3.26
CA GLU A 86 -1.50 -21.37 -2.04
C GLU A 86 -1.66 -19.94 -1.53
N TYR A 87 -1.59 -18.95 -2.43
CA TYR A 87 -1.78 -17.54 -2.10
C TYR A 87 -3.22 -17.22 -1.71
N LEU A 88 -4.20 -17.91 -2.29
CA LEU A 88 -5.60 -17.81 -1.86
C LEU A 88 -5.82 -18.34 -0.44
N GLN A 89 -5.03 -19.33 -0.01
CA GLN A 89 -5.06 -19.81 1.38
C GLN A 89 -4.51 -18.77 2.37
N LEU A 90 -3.53 -17.94 1.97
CA LEU A 90 -3.10 -16.80 2.80
C LEU A 90 -4.23 -15.80 3.02
N CYS A 91 -5.18 -15.73 2.08
CA CYS A 91 -6.40 -14.92 2.21
C CYS A 91 -7.50 -15.62 3.00
N GLY A 92 -7.32 -16.88 3.43
CA GLY A 92 -8.32 -17.66 4.17
C GLY A 92 -9.39 -18.31 3.29
N PHE A 93 -9.17 -18.39 1.97
CA PHE A 93 -10.02 -19.16 1.05
C PHE A 93 -9.49 -20.60 0.98
N ARG A 94 -10.32 -21.57 1.38
CA ARG A 94 -10.02 -23.00 1.28
C ARG A 94 -10.92 -23.69 0.27
N ASP A 95 -12.22 -23.68 0.54
CA ASP A 95 -13.20 -24.44 -0.26
C ASP A 95 -14.06 -23.55 -1.16
N SER A 96 -14.08 -22.24 -0.89
CA SER A 96 -14.84 -21.27 -1.70
C SER A 96 -14.00 -20.04 -1.98
N VAL A 97 -13.77 -19.78 -3.26
CA VAL A 97 -13.08 -18.59 -3.76
C VAL A 97 -14.09 -17.55 -4.22
N PRO A 98 -13.83 -16.25 -4.03
CA PRO A 98 -14.79 -15.23 -4.44
C PRO A 98 -14.81 -15.09 -5.96
N CYS A 99 -16.00 -15.04 -6.53
CA CYS A 99 -16.18 -14.67 -7.94
C CYS A 99 -15.98 -13.15 -8.15
N TYR A 100 -15.88 -12.73 -9.42
CA TYR A 100 -15.67 -11.32 -9.79
C TYR A 100 -16.68 -10.38 -9.17
N THR A 101 -17.97 -10.73 -9.23
CA THR A 101 -19.04 -9.85 -8.72
C THR A 101 -18.89 -9.61 -7.21
N THR A 102 -18.52 -10.64 -6.45
CA THR A 102 -18.25 -10.52 -5.01
C THR A 102 -17.10 -9.55 -4.75
N TYR A 103 -15.99 -9.71 -5.46
CA TYR A 103 -14.82 -8.84 -5.33
C TYR A 103 -15.11 -7.40 -5.79
N PHE A 104 -15.87 -7.22 -6.87
CA PHE A 104 -16.31 -5.92 -7.37
C PHE A 104 -17.15 -5.17 -6.33
N TYR A 105 -18.15 -5.82 -5.72
CA TYR A 105 -18.97 -5.20 -4.69
C TYR A 105 -18.20 -4.89 -3.41
N PHE A 106 -17.19 -5.70 -3.07
CA PHE A 106 -16.24 -5.36 -2.00
C PHE A 106 -15.52 -4.05 -2.30
N LYS A 107 -14.89 -3.92 -3.48
CA LYS A 107 -14.17 -2.70 -3.85
C LYS A 107 -15.09 -1.47 -3.82
N ARG A 108 -16.29 -1.61 -4.41
CA ARG A 108 -17.28 -0.53 -4.46
C ARG A 108 -17.75 -0.08 -3.08
N ARG A 109 -17.90 -1.01 -2.13
CA ARG A 109 -18.38 -0.74 -0.78
C ARG A 109 -17.36 0.04 0.06
N ILE A 110 -16.08 -0.32 -0.02
CA ILE A 110 -15.01 0.31 0.77
C ILE A 110 -14.61 1.67 0.18
N GLY A 111 -14.64 1.78 -1.15
CA GLY A 111 -14.25 3.00 -1.87
C GLY A 111 -12.73 3.10 -2.09
N LEU A 112 -12.35 3.74 -3.19
CA LEU A 112 -10.95 3.77 -3.67
C LEU A 112 -9.98 4.41 -2.66
N SER A 113 -10.36 5.54 -2.05
CA SER A 113 -9.48 6.24 -1.11
C SER A 113 -9.11 5.40 0.12
N ASN A 114 -10.09 4.67 0.67
CA ASN A 114 -9.86 3.76 1.79
C ASN A 114 -9.01 2.56 1.37
N LEU A 115 -9.31 1.96 0.21
CA LEU A 115 -8.53 0.86 -0.34
C LEU A 115 -7.07 1.25 -0.59
N LEU A 116 -6.80 2.46 -1.09
CA LEU A 116 -5.45 2.96 -1.29
C LEU A 116 -4.69 3.12 0.04
N CYS A 117 -5.34 3.66 1.08
CA CYS A 117 -4.75 3.77 2.41
C CYS A 117 -4.39 2.39 2.99
N LEU A 118 -5.29 1.42 2.83
CA LEU A 118 -5.06 0.03 3.23
C LEU A 118 -3.93 -0.61 2.42
N LEU A 119 -3.87 -0.36 1.10
CA LEU A 119 -2.83 -0.88 0.21
C LEU A 119 -1.45 -0.35 0.62
N ASN A 120 -1.35 0.93 0.95
CA ASN A 120 -0.10 1.53 1.44
C ASN A 120 0.39 0.86 2.73
N SER A 121 -0.53 0.56 3.65
CA SER A 121 -0.20 -0.15 4.89
C SER A 121 0.39 -1.54 4.58
N PHE A 122 -0.19 -2.25 3.61
CA PHE A 122 0.34 -3.53 3.16
C PHE A 122 1.68 -3.40 2.42
N LYS A 123 1.86 -2.41 1.54
CA LYS A 123 3.14 -2.15 0.85
C LYS A 123 4.27 -1.88 1.84
N LEU A 124 4.02 -1.09 2.87
CA LEU A 124 4.95 -0.86 3.97
C LEU A 124 5.29 -2.15 4.72
N ALA A 125 4.29 -2.99 5.04
CA ALA A 125 4.51 -4.29 5.65
C ALA A 125 5.35 -5.21 4.75
N LEU A 126 5.05 -5.26 3.46
CA LEU A 126 5.75 -6.06 2.46
C LEU A 126 7.22 -5.66 2.35
N ALA A 127 7.51 -4.36 2.28
CA ALA A 127 8.88 -3.85 2.25
C ALA A 127 9.65 -4.22 3.53
N LYS A 128 9.03 -4.08 4.71
CA LYS A 128 9.65 -4.50 5.99
C LYS A 128 9.96 -5.99 6.02
N SER A 129 9.03 -6.83 5.58
CA SER A 129 9.22 -8.28 5.48
C SER A 129 10.34 -8.65 4.52
N TYR A 130 10.40 -8.01 3.35
CA TYR A 130 11.46 -8.19 2.37
C TYR A 130 12.83 -7.83 2.97
N LEU A 131 12.96 -6.63 3.56
CA LEU A 131 14.21 -6.16 4.17
C LEU A 131 14.66 -7.04 5.34
N ASN A 132 13.73 -7.51 6.18
CA ASN A 132 14.04 -8.44 7.26
C ASN A 132 14.65 -9.73 6.72
N ARG A 133 13.99 -10.32 5.71
CA ARG A 133 14.37 -11.63 5.18
C ARG A 133 15.72 -11.58 4.46
N PHE A 134 16.03 -10.47 3.80
CA PHE A 134 17.29 -10.25 3.12
C PHE A 134 18.27 -9.36 3.91
N SER A 135 18.07 -9.23 5.23
CA SER A 135 18.80 -8.28 6.08
C SER A 135 20.32 -8.38 5.98
N PHE A 136 20.88 -9.56 5.73
CA PHE A 136 22.31 -9.74 5.46
C PHE A 136 22.83 -8.91 4.28
N ILE A 137 22.09 -8.87 3.17
CA ILE A 137 22.45 -8.11 1.96
C ILE A 137 22.37 -6.61 2.28
N PHE A 138 21.29 -6.19 2.92
CA PHE A 138 21.06 -4.78 3.26
C PHE A 138 22.02 -4.26 4.33
N LYS A 139 22.49 -5.11 5.25
CA LYS A 139 23.51 -4.74 6.24
C LYS A 139 24.86 -4.42 5.60
N LYS A 140 25.20 -5.08 4.48
CA LYS A 140 26.41 -4.75 3.71
C LYS A 140 26.27 -3.43 2.96
N LEU A 141 25.08 -3.14 2.42
CA LEU A 141 24.81 -1.88 1.72
C LEU A 141 24.77 -0.70 2.70
N GLY A 142 24.20 -0.90 3.89
CA GLY A 142 24.14 0.10 4.96
C GLY A 142 23.09 1.19 4.77
N PHE A 143 22.50 1.34 3.58
CA PHE A 143 21.50 2.38 3.32
C PHE A 143 20.42 2.02 2.30
N ILE A 144 19.34 2.79 2.32
CA ILE A 144 18.20 2.77 1.39
C ILE A 144 17.97 4.20 0.91
N VAL A 145 17.62 4.36 -0.37
CA VAL A 145 17.25 5.66 -0.93
C VAL A 145 15.76 5.66 -1.25
N LEU A 146 15.05 6.64 -0.69
CA LEU A 146 13.66 6.93 -0.99
C LEU A 146 13.58 8.12 -1.94
N SER A 147 12.79 8.01 -3.00
CA SER A 147 12.39 9.14 -3.84
C SER A 147 11.00 9.60 -3.44
N VAL A 148 10.80 10.90 -3.35
CA VAL A 148 9.46 11.48 -3.23
C VAL A 148 9.21 12.40 -4.40
N ASP A 149 8.12 12.13 -5.10
CA ASP A 149 7.72 12.88 -6.27
C ASP A 149 6.18 13.03 -6.30
N SER A 150 5.71 13.92 -7.15
CA SER A 150 4.29 14.12 -7.39
C SER A 150 3.97 14.41 -8.85
N GLN A 151 2.87 13.84 -9.33
CA GLN A 151 2.43 13.99 -10.71
C GLN A 151 1.02 14.61 -10.77
N PRO A 152 0.87 15.75 -11.47
CA PRO A 152 -0.45 16.31 -11.76
C PRO A 152 -1.26 15.38 -12.68
N ILE A 153 -2.52 15.16 -12.37
CA ILE A 153 -3.46 14.42 -13.22
C ILE A 153 -4.68 15.30 -13.47
N LEU A 154 -4.99 15.52 -14.74
CA LEU A 154 -6.21 16.19 -15.15
C LEU A 154 -7.40 15.29 -14.86
N VAL A 155 -8.44 15.85 -14.26
CA VAL A 155 -9.72 15.18 -14.05
C VAL A 155 -10.85 16.03 -14.57
N ASP A 156 -11.81 15.36 -15.21
CA ASP A 156 -13.07 15.91 -15.70
C ASP A 156 -14.19 15.19 -14.95
N GLY A 157 -14.77 15.86 -13.95
CA GLY A 157 -15.58 15.19 -12.93
C GLY A 157 -14.77 14.10 -12.20
N ASN A 158 -15.24 12.85 -12.28
CA ASN A 158 -14.58 11.68 -11.69
C ASN A 158 -13.71 10.90 -12.69
N VAL A 159 -13.47 11.45 -13.89
CA VAL A 159 -12.74 10.76 -14.96
C VAL A 159 -11.33 11.33 -15.11
N PRO A 160 -10.26 10.55 -14.87
CA PRO A 160 -8.90 10.99 -15.15
C PRO A 160 -8.68 11.10 -16.67
N LYS A 161 -8.12 12.22 -17.12
CA LYS A 161 -7.86 12.52 -18.54
C LYS A 161 -6.39 12.38 -18.94
N GLY A 162 -5.48 12.23 -17.96
CA GLY A 162 -4.06 12.02 -18.20
C GLY A 162 -3.15 12.90 -17.34
N VAL A 163 -1.85 12.66 -17.42
CA VAL A 163 -0.80 13.42 -16.72
C VAL A 163 -0.65 14.80 -17.36
N ILE A 164 -0.51 15.84 -16.53
CA ILE A 164 -0.25 17.21 -17.01
C ILE A 164 1.24 17.53 -16.81
N HIS A 165 1.96 17.71 -17.92
CA HIS A 165 3.42 17.92 -17.91
C HIS A 165 3.86 19.39 -17.71
N SER A 166 2.94 20.32 -17.43
CA SER A 166 3.28 21.74 -17.28
C SER A 166 2.38 22.48 -16.29
N HIS A 167 2.92 23.55 -15.71
CA HIS A 167 2.22 24.62 -14.96
C HIS A 167 1.20 25.35 -15.86
N ASN A 168 0.30 24.62 -16.50
CA ASN A 168 -0.70 25.20 -17.37
C ASN A 168 -1.77 25.91 -16.51
N LYS A 169 -2.27 27.04 -17.03
CA LYS A 169 -3.22 27.98 -16.41
C LYS A 169 -4.44 27.35 -15.70
N PHE A 170 -4.73 26.07 -15.93
CA PHE A 170 -5.75 25.28 -15.26
C PHE A 170 -5.46 25.00 -13.77
N TYR A 171 -4.19 25.07 -13.34
CA TYR A 171 -3.83 24.98 -11.93
C TYR A 171 -4.44 26.10 -11.08
N ASN A 172 -4.65 27.28 -11.68
CA ASN A 172 -5.16 28.44 -10.97
C ASN A 172 -6.67 28.41 -10.69
N LYS A 173 -7.44 27.43 -11.24
CA LYS A 173 -8.85 27.21 -10.87
C LYS A 173 -9.27 25.72 -10.94
N LYS A 174 -8.91 24.99 -9.87
CA LYS A 174 -9.70 23.91 -9.20
C LYS A 174 -10.03 22.58 -9.90
N LEU A 175 -9.54 22.25 -11.10
CA LEU A 175 -9.91 20.97 -11.76
C LEU A 175 -8.68 20.08 -11.99
N GLY A 176 -8.31 19.30 -10.96
CA GLY A 176 -7.19 18.36 -11.02
C GLY A 176 -6.95 17.61 -9.71
N ILE A 177 -6.37 16.42 -9.80
CA ILE A 177 -5.78 15.70 -8.67
C ILE A 177 -4.27 15.64 -8.86
N ARG A 178 -3.52 15.58 -7.78
CA ARG A 178 -2.09 15.34 -7.77
C ARG A 178 -1.83 14.01 -7.07
N PHE A 179 -1.07 13.16 -7.73
CA PHE A 179 -0.65 11.87 -7.21
C PHE A 179 0.73 12.03 -6.57
N HIS A 180 0.83 11.86 -5.27
CA HIS A 180 2.11 11.88 -4.55
C HIS A 180 2.52 10.46 -4.24
N HIS A 181 3.78 10.13 -4.45
CA HIS A 181 4.30 8.81 -4.16
C HIS A 181 5.68 8.87 -3.50
N VAL A 182 5.95 7.84 -2.71
CA VAL A 182 7.25 7.57 -2.11
C VAL A 182 7.69 6.20 -2.60
N ASP A 183 8.82 6.16 -3.28
CA ASP A 183 9.38 4.94 -3.86
C ASP A 183 10.73 4.63 -3.21
N ILE A 184 11.00 3.36 -2.93
CA ILE A 184 12.37 2.89 -2.80
C ILE A 184 12.96 2.90 -4.21
N VAL A 185 14.07 3.59 -4.41
CA VAL A 185 14.78 3.64 -5.71
C VAL A 185 16.14 2.96 -5.64
N PHE A 186 16.66 2.73 -4.43
CA PHE A 186 17.86 1.93 -4.20
C PHE A 186 17.72 1.16 -2.89
N PRO A 187 18.10 -0.14 -2.86
CA PRO A 187 18.79 -0.89 -3.92
C PRO A 187 17.88 -1.59 -4.93
N PHE A 188 16.57 -1.44 -4.81
CA PHE A 188 15.58 -1.94 -5.76
C PHE A 188 14.47 -0.92 -5.91
N TYR A 189 13.75 -0.99 -7.03
CA TYR A 189 12.58 -0.15 -7.25
C TYR A 189 11.35 -0.76 -6.57
N PHE A 190 10.67 0.00 -5.70
CA PHE A 190 9.39 -0.41 -5.10
C PHE A 190 8.58 0.80 -4.66
N ASN A 191 7.34 0.90 -5.15
CA ASN A 191 6.40 1.93 -4.71
C ASN A 191 5.91 1.64 -3.29
N LEU A 192 6.40 2.41 -2.33
CA LEU A 192 6.20 2.19 -0.90
C LEU A 192 4.88 2.78 -0.41
N PHE A 193 4.53 3.96 -0.91
CA PHE A 193 3.35 4.70 -0.49
C PHE A 193 2.84 5.59 -1.61
N SER A 194 1.52 5.79 -1.69
CA SER A 194 0.92 6.69 -2.66
C SER A 194 -0.39 7.34 -2.19
N VAL A 195 -0.66 8.58 -2.57
CA VAL A 195 -1.91 9.28 -2.21
C VAL A 195 -2.33 10.26 -3.29
N PHE A 196 -3.65 10.41 -3.45
CA PHE A 196 -4.24 11.48 -4.26
C PHE A 196 -4.58 12.68 -3.39
N ARG A 197 -4.23 13.88 -3.86
CA ARG A 197 -4.59 15.16 -3.25
C ARG A 197 -5.19 16.10 -4.29
N PRO A 198 -6.00 17.08 -3.88
CA PRO A 198 -6.40 18.13 -4.81
C PRO A 198 -5.16 18.84 -5.38
N ALA A 199 -5.20 19.18 -6.67
CA ALA A 199 -4.03 19.72 -7.36
C ALA A 199 -3.46 21.00 -6.71
N ASN A 200 -4.30 21.81 -6.07
CA ASN A 200 -3.88 23.07 -5.43
C ASN A 200 -3.10 22.91 -4.12
N TYR A 201 -2.88 21.70 -3.61
CA TYR A 201 -2.05 21.50 -2.43
C TYR A 201 -0.57 21.71 -2.75
N HIS A 202 0.14 22.35 -1.81
CA HIS A 202 1.59 22.52 -1.90
C HIS A 202 2.32 21.22 -1.53
N ASP A 203 3.35 20.86 -2.30
CA ASP A 203 4.10 19.62 -2.15
C ASP A 203 4.74 19.48 -0.76
N ASN A 204 5.20 20.60 -0.20
CA ASN A 204 5.80 20.67 1.13
C ASN A 204 4.84 20.18 2.23
N THR A 205 3.61 20.69 2.30
CA THR A 205 2.68 20.31 3.39
C THR A 205 2.24 18.86 3.30
N ILE A 206 2.13 18.34 2.06
CA ILE A 206 1.84 16.93 1.83
C ILE A 206 3.02 16.07 2.26
N PHE A 207 4.26 16.43 1.92
CA PHE A 207 5.46 15.73 2.35
C PHE A 207 5.50 15.58 3.88
N GLN A 208 5.21 16.63 4.65
CA GLN A 208 5.20 16.55 6.11
C GLN A 208 4.20 15.49 6.61
N ASN A 209 2.95 15.56 6.15
CA ASN A 209 1.90 14.60 6.54
C ASN A 209 2.21 13.18 6.08
N LEU A 210 2.74 13.02 4.85
CA LEU A 210 3.14 11.74 4.29
C LEU A 210 4.21 11.06 5.14
N ILE A 211 5.26 11.81 5.47
CA ILE A 211 6.41 11.28 6.16
C ILE A 211 6.09 11.00 7.63
N PHE A 212 5.45 11.93 8.34
CA PHE A 212 5.19 11.76 9.78
C PHE A 212 4.23 10.63 10.10
N ASP A 213 3.15 10.49 9.34
CA ASP A 213 2.09 9.54 9.68
C ASP A 213 2.36 8.13 9.16
N ASN A 214 3.04 8.02 8.00
CA ASN A 214 3.09 6.74 7.26
C ASN A 214 4.51 6.19 7.10
N ILE A 215 5.48 7.03 6.71
CA ILE A 215 6.86 6.58 6.42
C ILE A 215 7.73 6.53 7.69
N LYS A 216 7.44 7.32 8.73
CA LYS A 216 8.19 7.33 10.00
C LYS A 216 8.34 5.94 10.62
N SER A 217 7.31 5.10 10.54
CA SER A 217 7.37 3.73 11.04
C SER A 217 8.36 2.86 10.26
N PHE A 218 8.51 3.12 8.96
CA PHE A 218 9.45 2.44 8.08
C PHE A 218 10.89 2.92 8.31
N ILE A 219 11.10 4.24 8.48
CA ILE A 219 12.41 4.81 8.82
C ILE A 219 12.91 4.24 10.16
N ARG A 220 12.04 4.20 11.19
CA ARG A 220 12.37 3.59 12.49
C ARG A 220 12.74 2.12 12.37
N PHE A 221 12.01 1.37 11.54
CA PHE A 221 12.34 -0.01 11.24
C PHE A 221 13.70 -0.14 10.56
N CYS A 222 14.03 0.71 9.60
CA CYS A 222 15.33 0.71 8.93
C CYS A 222 16.46 1.01 9.92
N SER A 223 16.28 2.03 10.75
CA SER A 223 17.23 2.41 11.80
C SER A 223 17.48 1.28 12.79
N SER A 224 16.44 0.59 13.26
CA SER A 224 16.59 -0.54 14.20
C SER A 224 17.27 -1.77 13.59
N LYS A 225 17.39 -1.81 12.26
CA LYS A 225 18.13 -2.84 11.51
C LYS A 225 19.54 -2.40 11.13
N GLY A 226 19.91 -1.15 11.45
CA GLY A 226 21.20 -0.55 11.13
C GLY A 226 21.28 -0.01 9.70
N PHE A 227 20.16 0.37 9.09
CA PHE A 227 20.11 0.97 7.75
C PHE A 227 19.85 2.47 7.83
N TYR A 228 20.65 3.27 7.13
CA TYR A 228 20.40 4.69 6.93
C TYR A 228 19.37 4.90 5.80
N VAL A 229 18.48 5.88 5.96
CA VAL A 229 17.49 6.23 4.93
C VAL A 229 17.83 7.60 4.37
N PHE A 230 18.12 7.65 3.08
CA PHE A 230 18.33 8.90 2.33
C PHE A 230 17.09 9.25 1.52
N PHE A 231 16.89 10.54 1.28
CA PHE A 231 15.79 11.05 0.47
C PHE A 231 16.34 11.75 -0.77
N THR A 232 15.69 11.50 -1.90
CA THR A 232 15.86 12.25 -3.16
C THR A 232 14.55 12.95 -3.45
N LEU A 233 14.62 14.27 -3.62
CA LEU A 233 13.46 15.15 -3.74
C LEU A 233 13.67 16.09 -4.92
N ASP A 234 12.60 16.43 -5.64
CA ASP A 234 12.63 17.51 -6.62
C ASP A 234 12.61 18.90 -5.94
N LYS A 235 12.95 19.95 -6.67
CA LYS A 235 12.97 21.35 -6.23
C LYS A 235 11.62 21.82 -5.66
N GLY A 236 10.50 21.19 -6.03
CA GLY A 236 9.19 21.46 -5.42
C GLY A 236 9.14 21.23 -3.90
N TYR A 237 10.07 20.42 -3.37
CA TYR A 237 10.21 20.12 -1.94
C TYR A 237 11.33 20.91 -1.26
N ASP A 238 12.01 21.81 -1.98
CA ASP A 238 13.11 22.63 -1.48
C ASP A 238 12.57 23.74 -0.57
N SER A 239 12.33 23.39 0.69
CA SER A 239 11.96 24.34 1.73
C SER A 239 12.68 24.04 3.03
N PHE A 240 12.97 25.11 3.79
CA PHE A 240 13.58 25.01 5.12
C PHE A 240 12.79 24.08 6.06
N SER A 241 11.46 24.07 5.93
CA SER A 241 10.59 23.19 6.72
C SER A 241 10.81 21.70 6.43
N VAL A 242 11.01 21.34 5.16
CA VAL A 242 11.32 19.96 4.74
C VAL A 242 12.71 19.56 5.22
N PHE A 243 13.69 20.47 5.13
CA PHE A 243 15.03 20.24 5.66
C PHE A 243 15.02 19.90 7.15
N ILE A 244 14.31 20.69 7.98
CA ILE A 244 14.20 20.42 9.43
C ILE A 244 13.60 19.04 9.69
N ILE A 245 12.56 18.65 8.95
CA ILE A 245 11.87 17.37 9.15
C ILE A 245 12.79 16.20 8.81
N LEU A 246 13.49 16.28 7.67
CA LEU A 246 14.48 15.28 7.27
C LEU A 246 15.60 15.18 8.31
N PHE A 247 16.11 16.32 8.76
CA PHE A 247 17.16 16.40 9.78
C PHE A 247 16.72 15.71 11.09
N LEU A 248 15.51 16.01 11.57
CA LEU A 248 14.94 15.38 12.77
C LEU A 248 14.70 13.89 12.58
N LEU A 249 14.28 13.43 11.40
CA LEU A 249 14.00 12.01 11.18
C LEU A 249 15.26 11.16 11.01
N VAL A 250 16.33 11.72 10.47
CA VAL A 250 17.59 11.02 10.21
C VAL A 250 18.48 11.02 11.45
N LEU A 251 18.53 12.12 12.22
CA LEU A 251 19.44 12.24 13.37
C LEU A 251 18.81 11.83 14.71
N TYR A 252 17.51 12.06 14.93
CA TYR A 252 16.88 11.74 16.22
C TYR A 252 16.98 10.24 16.61
N PRO A 253 16.91 9.27 15.68
CA PRO A 253 17.15 7.86 16.01
C PRO A 253 18.61 7.50 16.35
N LEU A 254 19.58 8.38 16.09
CA LEU A 254 21.00 8.16 16.43
C LEU A 254 21.33 8.59 17.87
N PHE A 255 20.43 9.30 18.54
CA PHE A 255 20.59 9.81 19.91
C PHE A 255 19.73 9.08 20.96
N LEU A 256 19.07 7.97 20.57
CA LEU A 256 18.26 7.07 21.41
C LEU A 256 18.80 5.65 21.30
#